data_AF-A0AAW0BXU0-F1
#
_entry.id   AF-A0AAW0BXU0-F1
#
_cell.length_a   1.000
_cell.length_b   1.000
_cell.length_c   1.000
_cell.angle_alpha   90.00
_cell.angle_beta   90.00
_cell.angle_gamma   90.00
#
_symmetry.space_group_name_H-M   'P 1'
#
loop_
_entity.id
_entity.type
_entity.pdbx_description
1 polymer ?
#
loop_
_entity_poly.entity_id
_entity_poly.type
_entity_poly.pdbx_seq_one_letter_code
_entity_poly.pdbx_strand_id
1 'polypeptide(L)'
;MAKIVPPRFNEGWGTWHAKIYGADDDVMISGANLNESYFTNRQDRYLYFSNQPTLSQYCFDFLRTVSGFSYQLLPSPDAKADLGPHTLRKKMAENAFSEFQQSYRQRNERKLLTEGSREDNQVMLFPVIQAGQFNVREEEHAMDILFKHANEQKENGQRPLIDFTSGYFGLYERYQDLVLRCRNVDVRIVAASPKANGFYGSKGVSGRIPEGYTLFEQRFMKAVARAGRLWKEGSGVQLREWFKEGWTYHAKGLWLSPNSSSHPILTLFGSTNLNSRSSHIDTELSFVMVLPPTQATEPAEKDKETADGVTALRAQLADEVSNIREHAQEWKGDQRKVRLGTKLLVALVGKML
;
A
#
# COMPACT_ATOMS: atom_id res chain seq x y z
N MET A 1 10.89 18.55 -20.69
CA MET A 1 9.92 17.45 -20.93
C MET A 1 8.49 17.82 -20.53
N ALA A 2 8.25 18.46 -19.37
CA ALA A 2 6.91 18.85 -18.89
C ALA A 2 6.09 19.79 -19.81
N LYS A 3 6.72 20.49 -20.79
CA LYS A 3 6.01 21.35 -21.75
C LYS A 3 5.39 20.61 -22.96
N ILE A 4 5.75 19.34 -23.17
CA ILE A 4 5.32 18.54 -24.34
C ILE A 4 4.32 17.45 -23.94
N VAL A 5 4.20 17.19 -22.64
CA VAL A 5 3.42 16.10 -22.07
C VAL A 5 2.10 16.69 -21.53
N PRO A 6 0.92 16.19 -21.94
CA PRO A 6 -0.36 16.73 -21.45
C PRO A 6 -0.43 16.71 -19.92
N PRO A 7 -1.10 17.68 -19.25
CA PRO A 7 -1.14 17.77 -17.79
C PRO A 7 -1.56 16.49 -17.06
N ARG A 8 -2.38 15.64 -17.70
CA ARG A 8 -2.79 14.32 -17.19
C ARG A 8 -1.65 13.31 -17.02
N PHE A 9 -0.51 13.56 -17.64
CA PHE A 9 0.71 12.77 -17.51
C PHE A 9 1.76 13.46 -16.62
N ASN A 10 1.48 14.66 -16.07
CA ASN A 10 2.35 15.29 -15.07
C ASN A 10 2.46 14.45 -13.81
N GLU A 11 1.44 13.67 -13.49
CA GLU A 11 1.49 12.67 -12.42
C GLU A 11 2.61 11.64 -12.60
N GLY A 12 3.06 11.38 -13.83
CA GLY A 12 4.16 10.44 -14.10
C GLY A 12 5.54 10.90 -13.61
N TRP A 13 5.66 12.14 -13.14
CA TRP A 13 6.89 12.73 -12.62
C TRP A 13 6.94 12.82 -11.08
N GLY A 14 6.04 12.12 -10.40
CA GLY A 14 5.96 12.06 -8.94
C GLY A 14 4.85 12.93 -8.39
N THR A 15 4.17 12.41 -7.37
CA THR A 15 3.04 13.09 -6.73
C THR A 15 3.08 12.96 -5.22
N TRP A 16 2.48 13.94 -4.55
CA TRP A 16 2.00 13.75 -3.19
C TRP A 16 0.84 12.76 -3.22
N HIS A 17 1.02 11.59 -2.59
CA HIS A 17 0.08 10.51 -2.73
C HIS A 17 -0.57 10.08 -1.41
N ALA A 18 -0.09 10.56 -0.25
CA ALA A 18 -0.78 10.42 1.03
C ALA A 18 -2.18 11.09 1.04
N LYS A 19 -3.17 10.42 1.63
CA LYS A 19 -4.49 10.98 1.99
C LYS A 19 -4.78 10.73 3.44
N ILE A 20 -4.96 11.83 4.16
CA ILE A 20 -5.19 11.89 5.60
C ILE A 20 -6.39 12.81 5.77
N TYR A 21 -7.42 12.33 6.44
CA TYR A 21 -8.60 13.10 6.79
C TYR A 21 -8.70 13.13 8.31
N GLY A 22 -8.55 14.29 8.93
CA GLY A 22 -8.56 14.39 10.39
C GLY A 22 -9.31 15.61 10.89
N ALA A 23 -9.95 15.45 12.03
CA ALA A 23 -10.60 16.50 12.81
C ALA A 23 -10.36 16.19 14.30
N ASP A 24 -9.73 17.11 15.02
CA ASP A 24 -9.33 16.92 16.41
C ASP A 24 -8.53 15.62 16.61
N ASP A 25 -9.05 14.70 17.43
CA ASP A 25 -8.41 13.42 17.73
C ASP A 25 -8.89 12.27 16.85
N ASP A 26 -9.80 12.51 15.90
CA ASP A 26 -10.29 11.52 14.94
C ASP A 26 -9.51 11.62 13.62
N VAL A 27 -9.09 10.48 13.07
CA VAL A 27 -8.38 10.41 11.78
C VAL A 27 -8.80 9.21 10.95
N MET A 28 -9.02 9.44 9.67
CA MET A 28 -9.26 8.42 8.66
C MET A 28 -8.13 8.38 7.64
N ILE A 29 -7.62 7.17 7.40
CA ILE A 29 -6.58 6.88 6.41
C ILE A 29 -7.18 6.06 5.27
N SER A 30 -6.94 6.48 4.03
CA SER A 30 -7.48 5.82 2.83
C SER A 30 -6.60 6.06 1.59
N GLY A 31 -6.78 5.24 0.55
CA GLY A 31 -6.29 5.53 -0.80
C GLY A 31 -7.22 6.44 -1.61
N ALA A 32 -8.40 6.76 -1.09
CA ALA A 32 -9.43 7.54 -1.75
C ALA A 32 -9.06 9.01 -1.91
N ASN A 33 -9.58 9.65 -2.96
CA ASN A 33 -9.59 11.11 -3.09
C ASN A 33 -11.01 11.62 -2.79
N LEU A 34 -11.13 12.93 -2.54
CA LEU A 34 -12.44 13.58 -2.38
C LEU A 34 -13.05 13.89 -3.75
N ASN A 35 -13.48 12.86 -4.48
CA ASN A 35 -14.21 13.00 -5.73
C ASN A 35 -15.39 12.02 -5.80
N GLU A 36 -16.37 12.34 -6.65
CA GLU A 36 -17.64 11.62 -6.77
C GLU A 36 -17.48 10.10 -6.89
N SER A 37 -16.49 9.62 -7.65
CA SER A 37 -16.31 8.17 -7.86
C SER A 37 -16.00 7.42 -6.56
N TYR A 38 -15.23 8.00 -5.64
CA TYR A 38 -14.93 7.38 -4.35
C TYR A 38 -16.13 7.37 -3.40
N PHE A 39 -17.08 8.28 -3.57
CA PHE A 39 -18.31 8.32 -2.78
C PHE A 39 -19.43 7.44 -3.35
N THR A 40 -19.27 6.91 -4.57
CA THR A 40 -20.36 6.25 -5.29
C THR A 40 -20.02 4.82 -5.68
N ASN A 41 -19.02 4.61 -6.53
CA ASN A 41 -18.80 3.32 -7.20
C ASN A 41 -17.32 2.99 -7.45
N ARG A 42 -16.42 3.45 -6.58
CA ARG A 42 -15.01 3.09 -6.59
C ARG A 42 -14.63 2.44 -5.27
N GLN A 43 -14.35 1.14 -5.33
CA GLN A 43 -13.96 0.37 -4.16
C GLN A 43 -12.55 0.79 -3.71
N ASP A 44 -12.43 1.25 -2.47
CA ASP A 44 -11.17 1.52 -1.78
C ASP A 44 -11.27 1.01 -0.32
N ARG A 45 -10.22 1.23 0.48
CA ARG A 45 -10.17 0.88 1.90
C ARG A 45 -10.22 2.15 2.75
N TYR A 46 -10.95 2.09 3.86
CA TYR A 46 -11.12 3.22 4.77
C TYR A 46 -10.90 2.72 6.20
N LEU A 47 -9.86 3.23 6.86
CA LEU A 47 -9.58 2.90 8.24
C LEU A 47 -9.79 4.15 9.08
N TYR A 48 -10.77 4.08 9.98
CA TYR A 48 -11.16 5.16 10.87
C TYR A 48 -10.64 4.89 12.29
N PHE A 49 -9.94 5.86 12.84
CA PHE A 49 -9.39 5.83 14.18
C PHE A 49 -10.04 6.94 14.98
N SER A 50 -10.80 6.57 16.02
CA SER A 50 -11.46 7.54 16.87
C SER A 50 -10.71 7.79 18.17
N ASN A 51 -10.69 9.05 18.59
CA ASN A 51 -10.08 9.49 19.85
C ASN A 51 -8.61 9.01 19.98
N GLN A 52 -7.82 9.21 18.93
CA GLN A 52 -6.41 8.81 18.84
C GLN A 52 -5.47 10.02 18.74
N PRO A 53 -5.29 10.81 19.83
CA PRO A 53 -4.51 12.04 19.81
C PRO A 53 -3.05 11.84 19.32
N THR A 54 -2.43 10.71 19.67
CA THR A 54 -1.05 10.42 19.25
C THR A 54 -0.94 10.18 17.73
N LEU A 55 -1.91 9.49 17.14
CA LEU A 55 -1.93 9.22 15.71
C LEU A 55 -2.31 10.47 14.92
N SER A 56 -3.32 11.20 15.39
CA SER A 56 -3.77 12.46 14.78
C SER A 56 -2.64 13.49 14.80
N GLN A 57 -1.92 13.64 15.93
CA GLN A 57 -0.75 14.50 16.01
C GLN A 57 0.39 14.04 15.09
N TYR A 58 0.67 12.74 14.98
CA TYR A 58 1.66 12.23 14.03
C TYR A 58 1.33 12.63 12.59
N CYS A 59 0.07 12.45 12.19
CA CYS A 59 -0.40 12.80 10.86
C CYS A 59 -0.30 14.31 10.60
N PHE A 60 -0.63 15.14 11.59
CA PHE A 60 -0.49 16.59 11.50
C PHE A 60 0.98 17.02 11.39
N ASP A 61 1.87 16.45 12.21
CA ASP A 61 3.30 16.74 12.18
C ASP A 61 3.95 16.28 10.87
N PHE A 62 3.50 15.17 10.30
CA PHE A 62 3.90 14.73 8.96
C PHE A 62 3.51 15.76 7.89
N LEU A 63 2.26 16.25 7.91
CA LEU A 63 1.81 17.31 7.00
C LEU A 63 2.60 18.62 7.19
N ARG A 64 2.92 18.99 8.43
CA ARG A 64 3.78 20.15 8.74
C ARG A 64 5.21 19.97 8.26
N THR A 65 5.76 18.77 8.38
CA THR A 65 7.11 18.45 7.88
C THR A 65 7.17 18.66 6.37
N VAL A 66 6.14 18.18 5.66
CA VAL A 66 6.03 18.32 4.21
C VAL A 66 5.83 19.76 3.77
N SER A 67 5.03 20.54 4.51
CA SER A 67 4.81 21.95 4.18
C SER A 67 6.10 22.77 4.29
N GLY A 68 7.03 22.39 5.17
CA GLY A 68 8.33 23.05 5.36
C GLY A 68 9.25 23.05 4.13
N PHE A 69 9.09 22.09 3.21
CA PHE A 69 9.84 22.04 1.95
C PHE A 69 8.95 22.13 0.70
N SER A 70 7.67 22.47 0.87
CA SER A 70 6.71 22.68 -0.21
C SER A 70 6.77 24.12 -0.76
N TYR A 71 6.26 24.32 -1.98
CA TYR A 71 6.08 25.67 -2.52
C TYR A 71 4.94 26.39 -1.78
N GLN A 72 5.14 27.68 -1.50
CA GLN A 72 4.09 28.55 -0.97
C GLN A 72 3.43 29.32 -2.11
N LEU A 73 2.10 29.35 -2.11
CA LEU A 73 1.33 30.19 -3.01
C LEU A 73 1.23 31.60 -2.39
N LEU A 74 2.07 32.52 -2.86
CA LEU A 74 2.06 33.91 -2.40
C LEU A 74 1.29 34.79 -3.40
N PRO A 75 0.54 35.82 -2.95
CA PRO A 75 -0.03 36.82 -3.85
C PRO A 75 1.09 37.54 -4.60
N SER A 76 1.02 37.62 -5.93
CA SER A 76 2.01 38.36 -6.72
C SER A 76 1.35 39.07 -7.91
N PRO A 77 1.57 40.39 -8.09
CA PRO A 77 1.08 41.13 -9.25
C PRO A 77 1.76 40.73 -10.57
N ASP A 78 3.01 40.24 -10.52
CA ASP A 78 3.88 39.94 -11.67
C ASP A 78 4.59 38.59 -11.50
N ALA A 79 3.82 37.53 -11.27
CA ALA A 79 4.35 36.23 -10.85
C ALA A 79 5.26 35.58 -11.92
N LYS A 80 6.58 35.70 -11.77
CA LYS A 80 7.54 34.71 -12.27
C LYS A 80 7.81 33.71 -11.15
N ALA A 81 7.48 32.43 -11.40
CA ALA A 81 7.75 31.37 -10.45
C ALA A 81 9.27 31.23 -10.23
N ASP A 82 9.77 31.63 -9.06
CA ASP A 82 11.12 31.27 -8.63
C ASP A 82 11.10 29.82 -8.13
N LEU A 83 11.51 28.91 -9.00
CA LEU A 83 11.49 27.47 -8.71
C LEU A 83 12.66 27.03 -7.82
N GLY A 84 13.65 27.89 -7.57
CA GLY A 84 14.90 27.54 -6.87
C GLY A 84 15.65 26.35 -7.48
N PRO A 85 16.81 25.96 -6.93
CA PRO A 85 17.52 24.76 -7.37
C PRO A 85 16.81 23.49 -6.85
N HIS A 86 16.32 22.64 -7.77
CA HIS A 86 15.63 21.39 -7.43
C HIS A 86 16.46 20.45 -6.52
N THR A 87 17.80 20.48 -6.62
CA THR A 87 18.71 19.63 -5.83
C THR A 87 18.75 20.00 -4.34
N LEU A 88 18.69 21.29 -4.00
CA LEU A 88 18.71 21.74 -2.60
C LEU A 88 17.45 21.25 -1.86
N ARG A 89 16.30 21.31 -2.54
CA ARG A 89 15.01 20.87 -1.99
C ARG A 89 14.94 19.37 -1.75
N LYS A 90 15.59 18.56 -2.61
CA LYS A 90 15.66 17.11 -2.42
C LYS A 90 16.37 16.73 -1.11
N LYS A 91 17.53 17.33 -0.83
CA LYS A 91 18.29 17.06 0.40
C LYS A 91 17.57 17.60 1.64
N MET A 92 16.92 18.76 1.53
CA MET A 92 16.06 19.28 2.60
C MET A 92 14.92 18.32 2.93
N ALA A 93 14.22 17.79 1.92
CA ALA A 93 13.14 16.83 2.12
C ALA A 93 13.63 15.51 2.74
N GLU A 94 14.76 14.97 2.25
CA GLU A 94 15.40 13.77 2.82
C GLU A 94 15.71 13.93 4.32
N ASN A 95 16.36 15.04 4.68
CA ASN A 95 16.68 15.35 6.08
C ASN A 95 15.41 15.54 6.91
N ALA A 96 14.45 16.33 6.42
CA ALA A 96 13.21 16.62 7.15
C ALA A 96 12.43 15.34 7.47
N PHE A 97 12.26 14.43 6.51
CA PHE A 97 11.62 13.14 6.75
C PHE A 97 12.41 12.26 7.72
N SER A 98 13.74 12.19 7.56
CA SER A 98 14.60 11.35 8.39
C SER A 98 14.59 11.82 9.85
N GLU A 99 14.73 13.13 10.08
CA GLU A 99 14.68 13.75 11.40
C GLU A 99 13.29 13.60 12.03
N PHE A 100 12.22 13.77 11.25
CA PHE A 100 10.84 13.56 11.72
C PHE A 100 10.63 12.13 12.22
N GLN A 101 10.96 11.13 11.40
CA GLN A 101 10.78 9.72 11.76
C GLN A 101 11.72 9.27 12.88
N GLN A 102 12.98 9.72 12.88
CA GLN A 102 13.91 9.45 13.98
C GLN A 102 13.40 10.03 15.30
N SER A 103 12.95 11.28 15.29
CA SER A 103 12.42 11.95 16.47
C SER A 103 11.16 11.24 16.99
N TYR A 104 10.27 10.82 16.09
CA TYR A 104 9.08 10.05 16.47
C TYR A 104 9.44 8.71 17.10
N ARG A 105 10.37 7.95 16.49
CA ARG A 105 10.84 6.66 17.03
C ARG A 105 11.47 6.82 18.42
N GLN A 106 12.39 7.78 18.59
CA GLN A 106 13.04 8.04 19.88
C GLN A 106 12.05 8.41 20.98
N ARG A 107 11.04 9.23 20.68
CA ARG A 107 9.98 9.57 21.64
C ARG A 107 9.19 8.32 22.07
N ASN A 108 8.83 7.46 21.13
CA ASN A 108 8.09 6.24 21.41
C ASN A 108 8.95 5.18 22.14
N GLU A 109 10.22 5.03 21.78
CA GLU A 109 11.17 4.17 22.48
C GLU A 109 11.37 4.61 23.93
N ARG A 110 11.52 5.93 24.17
CA ARG A 110 11.63 6.47 25.53
C ARG A 110 10.36 6.20 26.33
N LYS A 111 9.19 6.41 25.72
CA LYS A 111 7.89 6.13 26.35
C LYS A 111 7.79 4.66 26.76
N LEU A 112 8.18 3.74 25.87
CA LEU A 112 8.25 2.30 26.13
C LEU A 112 9.17 1.95 27.31
N LEU A 113 10.33 2.58 27.40
CA LEU A 113 11.29 2.34 28.49
C LEU A 113 10.80 2.90 29.83
N THR A 114 10.04 4.00 29.83
CA THR A 114 9.54 4.65 31.05
C THR A 114 8.25 4.05 31.59
N GLU A 115 7.38 3.52 30.72
CA GLU A 115 6.05 3.01 31.10
C GLU A 115 6.03 1.52 31.45
N GLY A 116 7.17 0.82 31.39
CA GLY A 116 7.27 -0.62 31.70
C GLY A 116 6.77 -1.52 30.57
N SER A 117 6.88 -2.84 30.74
CA SER A 117 6.46 -3.84 29.75
C SER A 117 5.00 -3.61 29.34
N ARG A 118 4.78 -3.37 28.04
CA ARG A 118 3.42 -3.29 27.46
C ARG A 118 2.62 -4.52 27.87
N GLU A 119 1.33 -4.31 28.15
CA GLU A 119 0.38 -5.41 28.19
C GLU A 119 0.46 -6.18 26.86
N ASP A 120 0.56 -7.51 26.91
CA ASP A 120 0.73 -8.39 25.74
C ASP A 120 -0.43 -8.29 24.71
N ASN A 121 -1.48 -7.51 25.02
CA ASN A 121 -2.71 -7.38 24.26
C ASN A 121 -2.87 -6.02 23.53
N GLN A 122 -1.81 -5.25 23.32
CA GLN A 122 -1.91 -3.97 22.59
C GLN A 122 -1.73 -4.10 21.07
N VAL A 123 -2.61 -3.44 20.31
CA VAL A 123 -2.44 -3.25 18.86
C VAL A 123 -1.33 -2.22 18.61
N MET A 124 -0.36 -2.59 17.79
CA MET A 124 0.75 -1.71 17.43
C MET A 124 0.53 -1.11 16.04
N LEU A 125 0.79 0.18 15.89
CA LEU A 125 0.71 0.88 14.63
C LEU A 125 2.05 1.57 14.33
N PHE A 126 2.66 1.21 13.21
CA PHE A 126 3.95 1.75 12.77
C PHE A 126 3.75 2.57 11.49
N PRO A 127 3.93 3.89 11.52
CA PRO A 127 3.88 4.69 10.31
C PRO A 127 5.17 4.50 9.50
N VAL A 128 5.01 4.43 8.19
CA VAL A 128 6.06 4.09 7.23
C VAL A 128 6.01 5.06 6.06
N ILE A 129 7.12 5.74 5.79
CA ILE A 129 7.22 6.71 4.71
C ILE A 129 7.97 6.09 3.53
N GLN A 130 7.40 6.20 2.33
CA GLN A 130 8.09 5.91 1.09
C GLN A 130 8.15 7.18 0.24
N ALA A 131 9.36 7.69 0.01
CA ALA A 131 9.60 8.84 -0.86
C ALA A 131 10.94 8.65 -1.58
N GLY A 132 10.98 7.70 -2.51
CA GLY A 132 12.22 7.29 -3.19
C GLY A 132 12.92 8.43 -3.92
N GLN A 133 12.17 9.45 -4.37
CA GLN A 133 12.70 10.66 -4.97
C GLN A 133 13.58 11.47 -4.00
N PHE A 134 13.36 11.33 -2.69
CA PHE A 134 14.12 11.92 -1.60
C PHE A 134 14.96 10.88 -0.84
N ASN A 135 15.18 9.69 -1.42
CA ASN A 135 15.96 8.62 -0.80
C ASN A 135 15.37 8.07 0.53
N VAL A 136 14.08 8.28 0.79
CA VAL A 136 13.36 7.69 1.92
C VAL A 136 12.67 6.41 1.45
N ARG A 137 13.00 5.25 2.05
CA ARG A 137 12.60 3.92 1.58
C ARG A 137 12.12 2.99 2.71
N GLU A 138 11.38 3.53 3.66
CA GLU A 138 10.99 2.75 4.85
C GLU A 138 10.00 1.64 4.50
N GLU A 139 9.12 1.82 3.50
CA GLU A 139 8.18 0.79 3.04
C GLU A 139 8.89 -0.40 2.42
N GLU A 140 9.91 -0.14 1.59
CA GLU A 140 10.78 -1.21 1.07
C GLU A 140 11.44 -2.01 2.20
N HIS A 141 11.93 -1.33 3.23
CA HIS A 141 12.55 -2.00 4.38
C HIS A 141 11.54 -2.82 5.21
N ALA A 142 10.35 -2.26 5.46
CA ALA A 142 9.28 -2.95 6.18
C ALA A 142 8.82 -4.21 5.44
N MET A 143 8.67 -4.13 4.12
CA MET A 143 8.34 -5.27 3.27
C MET A 143 9.42 -6.36 3.31
N ASP A 144 10.71 -5.99 3.28
CA ASP A 144 11.81 -6.94 3.41
C ASP A 144 11.78 -7.68 4.75
N ILE A 145 11.57 -6.96 5.86
CA ILE A 145 11.45 -7.56 7.20
C ILE A 145 10.26 -8.51 7.26
N LEU A 146 9.09 -8.05 6.82
CA LEU A 146 7.84 -8.80 6.84
C LEU A 146 7.98 -10.14 6.11
N PHE A 147 8.48 -10.11 4.88
CA PHE A 147 8.61 -11.32 4.06
C PHE A 147 9.67 -12.28 4.57
N LYS A 148 10.79 -11.77 5.10
CA LYS A 148 11.82 -12.63 5.71
C LYS A 148 11.26 -13.33 6.94
N HIS A 149 10.62 -12.58 7.83
CA HIS A 149 10.04 -13.12 9.04
C HIS A 149 8.95 -14.17 8.73
N ALA A 150 7.99 -13.84 7.85
CA ALA A 150 6.96 -14.79 7.44
C ALA A 150 7.56 -16.06 6.80
N ASN A 151 8.63 -15.93 6.02
CA ASN A 151 9.28 -17.09 5.40
C ASN A 151 10.04 -17.98 6.40
N GLU A 152 10.46 -17.45 7.54
CA GLU A 152 11.17 -18.19 8.58
C GLU A 152 10.23 -18.93 9.54
N GLN A 153 8.94 -18.59 9.56
CA GLN A 153 7.94 -19.23 10.42
C GLN A 153 7.73 -20.71 10.07
N LYS A 154 7.75 -21.57 11.09
CA LYS A 154 7.61 -23.03 10.95
C LYS A 154 6.51 -23.54 11.88
N GLU A 155 5.26 -23.14 11.64
CA GLU A 155 4.12 -23.70 12.38
C GLU A 155 3.66 -25.00 11.72
N ASN A 156 4.03 -26.16 12.29
CA ASN A 156 3.40 -27.48 12.04
C ASN A 156 3.02 -27.82 10.58
N GLY A 157 3.86 -27.44 9.61
CA GLY A 157 3.62 -27.69 8.18
C GLY A 157 2.62 -26.75 7.50
N GLN A 158 2.03 -25.81 8.23
CA GLN A 158 1.24 -24.71 7.69
C GLN A 158 2.15 -23.54 7.28
N ARG A 159 1.74 -22.82 6.24
CA ARG A 159 2.48 -21.68 5.70
C ARG A 159 1.73 -20.39 5.99
N PRO A 160 2.42 -19.32 6.38
CA PRO A 160 1.85 -17.99 6.41
C PRO A 160 1.27 -17.59 5.07
N LEU A 161 0.19 -16.81 5.13
CA LEU A 161 -0.53 -16.34 3.97
C LEU A 161 -0.48 -14.82 3.91
N ILE A 162 0.00 -14.28 2.79
CA ILE A 162 -0.08 -12.86 2.49
C ILE A 162 -1.12 -12.62 1.40
N ASP A 163 -2.17 -11.87 1.74
CA ASP A 163 -3.12 -11.33 0.77
C ASP A 163 -2.67 -9.93 0.36
N PHE A 164 -2.48 -9.69 -0.93
CA PHE A 164 -2.26 -8.38 -1.51
C PHE A 164 -3.51 -7.88 -2.21
N THR A 165 -3.66 -6.56 -2.17
CA THR A 165 -4.51 -5.85 -3.10
C THR A 165 -3.82 -4.63 -3.69
N SER A 166 -4.10 -4.34 -4.95
CA SER A 166 -3.77 -3.07 -5.57
C SER A 166 -4.81 -2.63 -6.59
N GLY A 167 -5.01 -1.32 -6.74
CA GLY A 167 -5.93 -0.75 -7.73
C GLY A 167 -5.58 -1.08 -9.18
N TYR A 168 -4.36 -1.57 -9.43
CA TYR A 168 -3.93 -2.08 -10.73
C TYR A 168 -2.64 -2.88 -10.54
N PHE A 169 -2.43 -3.91 -11.35
CA PHE A 169 -1.25 -4.75 -11.21
C PHE A 169 0.00 -4.06 -11.78
N GLY A 170 0.90 -3.66 -10.89
CA GLY A 170 2.20 -3.09 -11.23
C GLY A 170 3.22 -3.30 -10.13
N LEU A 171 3.11 -4.42 -9.38
CA LEU A 171 3.89 -4.70 -8.17
C LEU A 171 5.38 -4.40 -8.40
N TYR A 172 6.01 -3.62 -7.52
CA TYR A 172 7.41 -3.23 -7.66
C TYR A 172 8.34 -4.45 -7.73
N GLU A 173 9.41 -4.37 -8.54
CA GLU A 173 10.32 -5.49 -8.82
C GLU A 173 10.86 -6.15 -7.55
N ARG A 174 11.28 -5.37 -6.54
CA ARG A 174 11.75 -5.94 -5.27
C ARG A 174 10.68 -6.73 -4.53
N TYR A 175 9.42 -6.28 -4.59
CA TYR A 175 8.31 -7.00 -3.97
C TYR A 175 7.95 -8.25 -4.77
N GLN A 176 8.05 -8.22 -6.10
CA GLN A 176 7.96 -9.43 -6.92
C GLN A 176 9.06 -10.43 -6.53
N ASP A 177 10.30 -9.99 -6.35
CA ASP A 177 11.41 -10.86 -5.94
C ASP A 177 11.17 -11.49 -4.58
N LEU A 178 10.64 -10.74 -3.60
CA LEU A 178 10.21 -11.28 -2.31
C LEU A 178 9.16 -12.39 -2.49
N VAL A 179 8.12 -12.14 -3.29
CA VAL A 179 7.08 -13.13 -3.59
C VAL A 179 7.66 -14.37 -4.28
N LEU A 180 8.61 -14.22 -5.19
CA LEU A 180 9.21 -15.35 -5.91
C LEU A 180 10.17 -16.17 -5.04
N ARG A 181 10.96 -15.53 -4.18
CA ARG A 181 12.03 -16.17 -3.40
C ARG A 181 11.58 -16.74 -2.05
N CYS A 182 10.57 -16.14 -1.40
CA CYS A 182 10.09 -16.57 -0.08
C CYS A 182 9.11 -17.74 -0.19
N ARG A 183 9.66 -18.95 -0.42
CA ARG A 183 8.89 -20.17 -0.74
C ARG A 183 8.01 -20.70 0.39
N ASN A 184 8.27 -20.32 1.63
CA ASN A 184 7.51 -20.78 2.80
C ASN A 184 6.33 -19.85 3.14
N VAL A 185 5.93 -18.98 2.21
CA VAL A 185 4.80 -18.06 2.38
C VAL A 185 3.90 -18.19 1.17
N ASP A 186 2.61 -18.45 1.38
CA ASP A 186 1.63 -18.44 0.31
C ASP A 186 1.16 -17.01 0.04
N VAL A 187 0.90 -16.68 -1.23
CA VAL A 187 0.59 -15.32 -1.64
C VAL A 187 -0.64 -15.31 -2.54
N ARG A 188 -1.63 -14.49 -2.20
CA ARG A 188 -2.81 -14.24 -3.03
C ARG A 188 -2.86 -12.77 -3.39
N ILE A 189 -3.02 -12.44 -4.66
CA ILE A 189 -3.04 -11.06 -5.16
C ILE A 189 -4.37 -10.81 -5.85
N VAL A 190 -5.03 -9.72 -5.47
CA VAL A 190 -6.18 -9.17 -6.18
C VAL A 190 -5.78 -7.82 -6.80
N ALA A 191 -6.04 -7.66 -8.08
CA ALA A 191 -5.87 -6.39 -8.78
C ALA A 191 -7.10 -6.06 -9.63
N ALA A 192 -7.30 -4.80 -10.00
CA ALA A 192 -8.40 -4.45 -10.89
C ALA A 192 -8.31 -5.20 -12.23
N SER A 193 -9.42 -5.83 -12.66
CA SER A 193 -9.55 -6.25 -14.06
C SER A 193 -9.46 -5.04 -14.99
N PRO A 194 -9.18 -5.24 -16.30
CA PRO A 194 -9.20 -4.14 -17.26
C PRO A 194 -10.49 -3.34 -17.25
N LYS A 195 -11.64 -3.99 -17.03
CA LYS A 195 -12.96 -3.34 -17.02
C LYS A 195 -13.24 -2.56 -15.74
N ALA A 196 -12.64 -2.96 -14.62
CA ALA A 196 -12.73 -2.24 -13.35
C ALA A 196 -11.67 -1.12 -13.22
N ASN A 197 -10.85 -0.90 -14.25
CA ASN A 197 -9.86 0.15 -14.27
C ASN A 197 -10.49 1.49 -14.70
N GLY A 198 -10.16 2.58 -14.01
CA GLY A 198 -10.69 3.92 -14.32
C GLY A 198 -10.35 4.46 -15.72
N PHE A 199 -9.36 3.89 -16.41
CA PHE A 199 -9.02 4.24 -17.79
C PHE A 199 -9.68 3.34 -18.84
N TYR A 200 -10.50 2.37 -18.44
CA TYR A 200 -11.21 1.50 -19.37
C TYR A 200 -12.09 2.32 -20.34
N GLY A 201 -11.99 2.04 -21.63
CA GLY A 201 -12.73 2.76 -22.66
C GLY A 201 -12.28 4.21 -22.92
N SER A 202 -11.21 4.69 -22.26
CA SER A 202 -10.67 6.03 -22.52
C SER A 202 -10.18 6.19 -23.96
N LYS A 203 -10.42 7.36 -24.57
CA LYS A 203 -9.97 7.67 -25.93
C LYS A 203 -8.45 7.89 -25.97
N GLY A 204 -7.81 7.51 -27.06
CA GLY A 204 -6.38 7.78 -27.30
C GLY A 204 -5.43 6.83 -26.54
N VAL A 205 -4.25 7.34 -26.15
CA VAL A 205 -3.17 6.54 -25.54
C VAL A 205 -3.55 6.07 -24.13
N SER A 206 -4.33 6.84 -23.37
CA SER A 206 -4.75 6.44 -22.02
C SER A 206 -5.62 5.18 -22.00
N GLY A 207 -6.38 4.92 -23.07
CA GLY A 207 -7.11 3.66 -23.24
C GLY A 207 -6.21 2.41 -23.33
N ARG A 208 -4.89 2.59 -23.50
CA ARG A 208 -3.90 1.49 -23.48
C ARG A 208 -3.38 1.18 -22.08
N ILE A 209 -3.69 1.99 -21.07
CA ILE A 209 -3.22 1.78 -19.70
C ILE A 209 -3.67 0.40 -19.14
N PRO A 210 -4.96 0.00 -19.24
CA PRO A 210 -5.39 -1.33 -18.79
C PRO A 210 -4.67 -2.49 -19.51
N GLU A 211 -4.34 -2.30 -20.79
CA GLU A 211 -3.57 -3.26 -21.58
C GLU A 211 -2.09 -3.33 -21.11
N GLY A 212 -1.54 -2.22 -20.63
CA GLY A 212 -0.23 -2.18 -19.98
C GLY A 212 -0.19 -3.00 -18.69
N TYR A 213 -1.21 -2.89 -17.84
CA TYR A 213 -1.32 -3.73 -16.63
C TYR A 213 -1.47 -5.21 -16.98
N THR A 214 -2.23 -5.55 -18.03
CA THR A 214 -2.31 -6.92 -18.56
C THR A 214 -0.91 -7.47 -18.90
N LEU A 215 -0.04 -6.65 -19.49
CA LEU A 215 1.34 -7.06 -19.78
C LEU A 215 2.17 -7.30 -18.51
N PHE A 216 2.00 -6.48 -17.47
CA PHE A 216 2.66 -6.69 -16.19
C PHE A 216 2.20 -7.97 -15.50
N GLU A 217 0.89 -8.25 -15.49
CA GLU A 217 0.33 -9.51 -15.00
C GLU A 217 0.93 -10.71 -15.72
N GLN A 218 0.97 -10.67 -17.07
CA GLN A 218 1.56 -11.74 -17.88
C GLN A 218 3.05 -11.97 -17.55
N ARG A 219 3.83 -10.91 -17.38
CA ARG A 219 5.26 -11.00 -17.03
C ARG A 219 5.44 -11.62 -15.65
N PHE A 220 4.68 -11.16 -14.67
CA PHE A 220 4.73 -11.67 -13.30
C PHE A 220 4.31 -13.14 -13.23
N MET A 221 3.17 -13.52 -13.81
CA MET A 221 2.71 -14.92 -13.76
C MET A 221 3.64 -15.89 -14.51
N LYS A 222 4.33 -15.42 -15.57
CA LYS A 222 5.43 -16.19 -16.19
C LYS A 222 6.64 -16.33 -15.27
N ALA A 223 6.97 -15.32 -14.46
CA ALA A 223 8.03 -15.42 -13.46
C ALA A 223 7.63 -16.39 -12.33
N VAL A 224 6.39 -16.33 -11.85
CA VAL A 224 5.82 -17.26 -10.87
C VAL A 224 5.89 -18.71 -11.40
N ALA A 225 5.51 -18.94 -12.65
CA ALA A 225 5.61 -20.24 -13.29
C ALA A 225 7.06 -20.76 -13.35
N ARG A 226 8.00 -19.93 -13.80
CA ARG A 226 9.43 -20.27 -13.84
C ARG A 226 10.02 -20.54 -12.45
N ALA A 227 9.53 -19.85 -11.43
CA ALA A 227 9.94 -20.07 -10.04
C ALA A 227 9.32 -21.33 -9.41
N GLY A 228 8.43 -22.04 -10.12
CA GLY A 228 7.73 -23.22 -9.61
C GLY A 228 6.67 -22.88 -8.56
N ARG A 229 6.13 -21.66 -8.60
CA ARG A 229 5.33 -21.06 -7.53
C ARG A 229 3.85 -20.89 -7.87
N LEU A 230 3.37 -21.41 -8.99
CA LEU A 230 1.95 -21.32 -9.35
C LEU A 230 1.08 -21.93 -8.27
N TRP A 231 -0.07 -21.30 -8.03
CA TRP A 231 -1.06 -21.81 -7.09
C TRP A 231 -1.51 -23.24 -7.44
N LYS A 232 -1.30 -24.19 -6.53
CA LYS A 232 -1.69 -25.59 -6.63
C LYS A 232 -2.11 -26.11 -5.27
N GLU A 233 -3.24 -26.80 -5.19
CA GLU A 233 -3.70 -27.49 -3.97
C GLU A 233 -3.72 -26.60 -2.71
N GLY A 234 -4.02 -25.31 -2.87
CA GLY A 234 -4.10 -24.36 -1.74
C GLY A 234 -2.78 -23.68 -1.35
N SER A 235 -1.69 -23.90 -2.10
CA SER A 235 -0.39 -23.27 -1.84
C SER A 235 0.22 -22.65 -3.10
N GLY A 236 1.09 -21.65 -2.94
CA GLY A 236 1.83 -20.99 -4.02
C GLY A 236 1.47 -19.51 -4.15
N VAL A 237 1.41 -19.03 -5.38
CA VAL A 237 1.08 -17.64 -5.72
C VAL A 237 -0.13 -17.63 -6.65
N GLN A 238 -1.19 -16.95 -6.21
CA GLN A 238 -2.43 -16.78 -6.97
C GLN A 238 -2.60 -15.31 -7.34
N LEU A 239 -2.94 -15.04 -8.61
CA LEU A 239 -3.41 -13.74 -9.07
C LEU A 239 -4.87 -13.87 -9.49
N ARG A 240 -5.71 -12.93 -9.05
CA ARG A 240 -7.12 -12.78 -9.43
C ARG A 240 -7.42 -11.35 -9.81
N GLU A 241 -8.47 -11.17 -10.62
CA GLU A 241 -8.87 -9.86 -11.12
C GLU A 241 -10.21 -9.43 -10.55
N TRP A 242 -10.27 -8.28 -9.88
CA TRP A 242 -11.50 -7.75 -9.34
C TRP A 242 -12.40 -7.18 -10.44
N PHE A 243 -13.68 -7.54 -10.43
CA PHE A 243 -14.69 -6.97 -11.30
C PHE A 243 -16.09 -7.02 -10.68
N LYS A 244 -16.75 -5.88 -10.69
CA LYS A 244 -18.17 -5.72 -10.39
C LYS A 244 -18.77 -4.73 -11.39
N GLU A 245 -19.89 -5.09 -12.00
CA GLU A 245 -20.54 -4.27 -13.01
C GLU A 245 -20.87 -2.87 -12.46
N GLY A 246 -20.53 -1.82 -13.21
CA GLY A 246 -20.74 -0.43 -12.79
C GLY A 246 -19.75 0.11 -11.73
N TRP A 247 -18.76 -0.68 -11.30
CA TRP A 247 -17.78 -0.28 -10.30
C TRP A 247 -16.34 -0.26 -10.83
N THR A 248 -15.53 0.63 -10.27
CA THR A 248 -14.07 0.64 -10.44
C THR A 248 -13.38 0.19 -9.16
N TYR A 249 -12.13 -0.28 -9.27
CA TYR A 249 -11.38 -0.84 -8.15
C TYR A 249 -10.09 -0.07 -7.86
N HIS A 250 -9.83 0.20 -6.59
CA HIS A 250 -8.70 0.99 -6.15
C HIS A 250 -8.15 0.68 -4.74
N ALA A 251 -8.62 -0.40 -4.10
CA ALA A 251 -8.11 -0.82 -2.79
C ALA A 251 -6.63 -1.26 -2.86
N LYS A 252 -5.86 -0.91 -1.81
CA LYS A 252 -4.40 -1.12 -1.75
C LYS A 252 -3.94 -1.65 -0.40
N GLY A 253 -2.85 -2.40 -0.42
CA GLY A 253 -2.18 -2.87 0.78
C GLY A 253 -2.12 -4.38 0.86
N LEU A 254 -1.91 -4.89 2.06
CA LEU A 254 -1.80 -6.33 2.30
C LEU A 254 -2.26 -6.71 3.70
N TRP A 255 -2.51 -8.01 3.87
CA TRP A 255 -2.78 -8.67 5.15
C TRP A 255 -1.87 -9.88 5.28
N LEU A 256 -1.42 -10.17 6.51
CA LEU A 256 -0.68 -11.38 6.84
C LEU A 256 -1.48 -12.20 7.86
N SER A 257 -1.74 -13.46 7.53
CA SER A 257 -2.29 -14.47 8.43
C SER A 257 -1.24 -15.54 8.76
N PRO A 258 -1.26 -16.13 9.97
CA PRO A 258 -0.39 -17.26 10.34
C PRO A 258 -0.50 -18.45 9.40
N ASN A 259 -1.71 -18.69 8.89
CA ASN A 259 -2.00 -19.66 7.85
C ASN A 259 -3.32 -19.32 7.13
N SER A 260 -3.68 -20.10 6.10
CA SER A 260 -4.86 -19.88 5.27
C SER A 260 -6.21 -19.97 5.99
N SER A 261 -6.23 -20.57 7.18
CA SER A 261 -7.44 -20.78 7.98
C SER A 261 -7.52 -19.84 9.18
N SER A 262 -6.53 -18.96 9.35
CA SER A 262 -6.47 -17.99 10.45
C SER A 262 -6.80 -16.58 10.00
N HIS A 263 -7.40 -15.80 10.91
CA HIS A 263 -7.63 -14.38 10.67
C HIS A 263 -6.30 -13.60 10.56
N PRO A 264 -6.29 -12.48 9.81
CA PRO A 264 -5.12 -11.62 9.71
C PRO A 264 -4.66 -11.11 11.07
N ILE A 265 -3.34 -11.12 11.26
CA ILE A 265 -2.67 -10.57 12.45
C ILE A 265 -1.88 -9.29 12.14
N LEU A 266 -1.77 -8.95 10.86
CA LEU A 266 -1.10 -7.75 10.41
C LEU A 266 -1.77 -7.25 9.14
N THR A 267 -1.87 -5.92 9.00
CA THR A 267 -2.25 -5.26 7.74
C THR A 267 -1.31 -4.10 7.47
N LEU A 268 -0.93 -3.93 6.20
CA LEU A 268 -0.37 -2.67 5.70
C LEU A 268 -1.44 -1.96 4.88
N PHE A 269 -1.66 -0.70 5.19
CA PHE A 269 -2.67 0.16 4.58
C PHE A 269 -2.14 1.58 4.43
N GLY A 270 -2.79 2.39 3.60
CA GLY A 270 -2.40 3.78 3.36
C GLY A 270 -2.46 4.11 1.89
N SER A 271 -1.50 4.93 1.45
CA SER A 271 -1.54 5.52 0.12
C SER A 271 -0.85 4.69 -0.97
N THR A 272 0.13 3.85 -0.60
CA THR A 272 0.95 3.09 -1.55
C THR A 272 0.14 2.25 -2.52
N ASN A 273 0.50 2.29 -3.81
CA ASN A 273 0.00 1.34 -4.81
C ASN A 273 0.83 0.06 -4.87
N LEU A 274 1.93 -0.02 -4.09
CA LEU A 274 2.93 -1.09 -4.12
C LEU A 274 3.61 -1.26 -5.48
N ASN A 275 3.58 -0.23 -6.34
CA ASN A 275 4.17 -0.25 -7.68
C ASN A 275 5.48 0.54 -7.75
N SER A 276 6.17 0.47 -8.89
CA SER A 276 7.48 1.13 -9.06
C SER A 276 7.38 2.64 -8.89
N ARG A 277 6.27 3.26 -9.31
CA ARG A 277 6.04 4.71 -9.15
C ARG A 277 5.94 5.09 -7.66
N SER A 278 5.15 4.36 -6.87
CA SER A 278 5.06 4.53 -5.41
C SER A 278 6.43 4.39 -4.75
N SER A 279 7.25 3.43 -5.17
CA SER A 279 8.58 3.22 -4.60
C SER A 279 9.61 4.27 -5.02
N HIS A 280 9.53 4.82 -6.23
CA HIS A 280 10.61 5.66 -6.78
C HIS A 280 10.32 7.15 -6.82
N ILE A 281 9.07 7.57 -7.04
CA ILE A 281 8.78 8.94 -7.46
C ILE A 281 7.65 9.59 -6.66
N ASP A 282 6.71 8.82 -6.11
CA ASP A 282 5.68 9.37 -5.22
C ASP A 282 6.18 9.55 -3.78
N THR A 283 5.45 10.38 -3.03
CA THR A 283 5.56 10.47 -1.57
C THR A 283 4.32 9.83 -0.97
N GLU A 284 4.54 8.68 -0.34
CA GLU A 284 3.52 7.82 0.28
C GLU A 284 3.66 7.86 1.80
N LEU A 285 2.51 7.83 2.47
CA LEU A 285 2.39 7.46 3.87
C LEU A 285 1.55 6.19 3.97
N SER A 286 2.14 5.17 4.59
CA SER A 286 1.52 3.88 4.88
C SER A 286 1.66 3.58 6.37
N PHE A 287 0.89 2.62 6.85
CA PHE A 287 0.95 2.16 8.23
C PHE A 287 0.96 0.64 8.26
N VAL A 288 1.81 0.06 9.09
CA VAL A 288 1.80 -1.35 9.45
C VAL A 288 1.09 -1.48 10.79
N MET A 289 -0.06 -2.14 10.80
CA MET A 289 -0.79 -2.47 12.03
C MET A 289 -0.54 -3.94 12.38
N VAL A 290 -0.12 -4.21 13.62
CA VAL A 290 0.17 -5.54 14.15
C VAL A 290 -0.75 -5.82 15.33
N LEU A 291 -1.46 -6.93 15.27
CA LEU A 291 -2.43 -7.36 16.27
C LEU A 291 -1.83 -8.47 17.14
N PRO A 292 -1.91 -8.33 18.47
CA PRO A 292 -1.32 -9.28 19.41
C PRO A 292 -1.99 -10.66 19.32
N PRO A 293 -1.29 -11.75 19.70
CA PRO A 293 -1.89 -13.08 19.76
C PRO A 293 -3.14 -13.09 20.66
N THR A 294 -4.19 -13.79 20.26
CA THR A 294 -5.30 -14.09 21.18
C THR A 294 -4.79 -15.14 22.17
N GLN A 295 -4.71 -14.80 23.46
CA GLN A 295 -4.30 -15.76 24.49
C GLN A 295 -5.30 -16.92 24.57
N ALA A 296 -4.81 -18.14 24.79
CA ALA A 296 -5.63 -19.35 24.96
C ALA A 296 -6.17 -19.52 26.39
N THR A 297 -5.68 -18.72 27.34
CA THR A 297 -6.07 -18.73 28.76
C THR A 297 -7.11 -17.67 29.05
N GLU A 298 -8.04 -17.94 29.97
CA GLU A 298 -9.06 -16.96 30.38
C GLU A 298 -8.38 -15.66 30.87
N PRO A 299 -8.60 -14.52 30.18
CA PRO A 299 -8.01 -13.25 30.59
C PRO A 299 -8.67 -12.74 31.88
N ALA A 300 -7.98 -11.89 32.64
CA ALA A 300 -8.61 -11.12 33.71
C ALA A 300 -9.71 -10.20 33.12
N GLU A 301 -10.70 -9.77 33.91
CA GLU A 301 -11.86 -9.02 33.38
C GLU A 301 -11.50 -7.78 32.54
N LYS A 302 -10.44 -7.04 32.91
CA LYS A 302 -9.93 -5.90 32.11
C LYS A 302 -9.30 -6.32 30.78
N ASP A 303 -8.70 -7.51 30.74
CA ASP A 303 -8.08 -8.05 29.54
C ASP A 303 -9.12 -8.68 28.59
N LYS A 304 -10.33 -9.00 29.08
CA LYS A 304 -11.42 -9.55 28.27
C LYS A 304 -11.94 -8.54 27.25
N GLU A 305 -12.23 -7.30 27.64
CA GLU A 305 -12.71 -6.26 26.72
C GLU A 305 -11.68 -5.98 25.60
N THR A 306 -10.40 -5.91 25.96
CA THR A 306 -9.30 -5.74 25.00
C THR A 306 -9.13 -6.96 24.09
N ALA A 307 -9.18 -8.18 24.64
CA ALA A 307 -9.10 -9.41 23.86
C ALA A 307 -10.28 -9.57 22.90
N ASP A 308 -11.48 -9.18 23.33
CA ASP A 308 -12.70 -9.16 22.52
C ASP A 308 -12.56 -8.12 21.40
N GLY A 309 -12.04 -6.93 21.71
CA GLY A 309 -11.74 -5.89 20.72
C GLY A 309 -10.72 -6.33 19.67
N VAL A 310 -9.62 -6.97 20.07
CA VAL A 310 -8.62 -7.53 19.14
C VAL A 310 -9.22 -8.64 18.29
N THR A 311 -10.01 -9.53 18.88
CA THR A 311 -10.69 -10.61 18.16
C THR A 311 -11.68 -10.06 17.12
N ALA A 312 -12.47 -9.06 17.50
CA ALA A 312 -13.38 -8.37 16.61
C ALA A 312 -12.64 -7.68 15.46
N LEU A 313 -11.51 -7.00 15.74
CA LEU A 313 -10.70 -6.35 14.70
C LEU A 313 -10.08 -7.38 13.73
N ARG A 314 -9.59 -8.51 14.24
CA ARG A 314 -9.09 -9.63 13.40
C ARG A 314 -10.21 -10.16 12.48
N ALA A 315 -11.42 -10.30 12.99
CA ALA A 315 -12.58 -10.70 12.19
C ALA A 315 -12.93 -9.65 11.13
N GLN A 316 -12.94 -8.37 11.47
CA GLN A 316 -13.18 -7.28 10.50
C GLN A 316 -12.14 -7.26 9.37
N LEU A 317 -10.86 -7.52 9.68
CA LEU A 317 -9.82 -7.66 8.65
C LEU A 317 -10.05 -8.89 7.76
N ALA A 318 -10.51 -10.00 8.34
CA ALA A 318 -10.87 -11.20 7.56
C ALA A 318 -12.09 -10.96 6.65
N ASP A 319 -13.08 -10.21 7.14
CA ASP A 319 -14.25 -9.79 6.37
C ASP A 319 -13.85 -8.83 5.24
N GLU A 320 -12.94 -7.89 5.50
CA GLU A 320 -12.39 -6.98 4.49
C GLU A 320 -11.74 -7.77 3.34
N VAL A 321 -10.88 -8.75 3.66
CA VAL A 321 -10.25 -9.64 2.67
C VAL A 321 -11.33 -10.43 1.91
N SER A 322 -12.33 -10.97 2.61
CA SER A 322 -13.41 -11.76 2.01
C SER A 322 -14.26 -10.93 1.04
N ASN A 323 -14.64 -9.71 1.43
CA ASN A 323 -15.41 -8.76 0.61
C ASN A 323 -14.65 -8.36 -0.65
N ILE A 324 -13.33 -8.13 -0.56
CA ILE A 324 -12.51 -7.89 -1.74
C ILE A 324 -12.51 -9.11 -2.66
N ARG A 325 -12.41 -10.31 -2.10
CA ARG A 325 -12.30 -11.55 -2.88
C ARG A 325 -13.63 -12.03 -3.46
N GLU A 326 -14.77 -11.60 -2.92
CA GLU A 326 -16.12 -11.91 -3.42
C GLU A 326 -16.26 -11.56 -4.91
N HIS A 327 -15.74 -10.40 -5.31
CA HIS A 327 -15.77 -9.92 -6.69
C HIS A 327 -14.46 -10.21 -7.46
N ALA A 328 -13.53 -10.96 -6.88
CA ALA A 328 -12.31 -11.38 -7.56
C ALA A 328 -12.62 -12.56 -8.49
N GLN A 329 -12.29 -12.44 -9.76
CA GLN A 329 -12.49 -13.46 -10.78
C GLN A 329 -11.18 -14.19 -11.08
N GLU A 330 -11.30 -15.35 -11.72
CA GLU A 330 -10.13 -16.05 -12.25
C GLU A 330 -9.37 -15.14 -13.23
N TRP A 331 -8.05 -15.10 -13.10
CA TRP A 331 -7.20 -14.31 -13.98
C TRP A 331 -7.20 -14.90 -15.40
N LYS A 332 -7.58 -14.08 -16.39
CA LYS A 332 -7.62 -14.48 -17.82
C LYS A 332 -6.60 -13.69 -18.65
N GLY A 333 -5.53 -13.21 -18.02
CA GLY A 333 -4.55 -12.33 -18.66
C GLY A 333 -3.65 -13.03 -19.66
N ASP A 334 -3.42 -14.33 -19.52
CA ASP A 334 -2.71 -15.16 -20.48
C ASP A 334 -3.40 -15.21 -21.86
N GLN A 335 -4.73 -15.17 -21.88
CA GLN A 335 -5.56 -15.20 -23.09
C GLN A 335 -5.68 -13.82 -23.77
N ARG A 336 -5.46 -12.73 -23.02
CA ARG A 336 -5.59 -11.36 -23.53
C ARG A 336 -4.39 -10.97 -24.40
N LYS A 337 -4.64 -10.65 -25.68
CA LYS A 337 -3.60 -10.13 -26.58
C LYS A 337 -3.21 -8.71 -26.17
N VAL A 338 -1.91 -8.48 -25.99
CA VAL A 338 -1.32 -7.14 -25.79
C VAL A 338 -0.70 -6.66 -27.10
N ARG A 339 -1.16 -5.51 -27.61
CA ARG A 339 -0.70 -4.87 -28.83
C ARG A 339 0.80 -4.54 -28.77
N LEU A 340 1.48 -4.65 -29.91
CA LEU A 340 2.91 -4.33 -30.02
C LEU A 340 3.20 -2.89 -29.61
N GLY A 341 2.36 -1.94 -30.02
CA GLY A 341 2.50 -0.53 -29.62
C GLY A 341 2.43 -0.33 -28.10
N THR A 342 1.63 -1.13 -27.39
CA THR A 342 1.55 -1.08 -25.93
C THR A 342 2.79 -1.71 -25.29
N LYS A 343 3.31 -2.81 -25.84
CA LYS A 343 4.59 -3.39 -25.40
C LYS A 343 5.74 -2.39 -25.55
N LEU A 344 5.78 -1.64 -26.66
CA LEU A 344 6.78 -0.60 -26.91
C LEU A 344 6.63 0.56 -25.93
N LEU A 345 5.40 1.05 -25.70
CA LEU A 345 5.14 2.09 -24.69
C LEU A 345 5.62 1.64 -23.30
N VAL A 346 5.23 0.43 -22.86
CA VAL A 346 5.69 -0.13 -21.59
C VAL A 346 7.21 -0.33 -21.57
N ALA A 347 7.86 -0.67 -22.68
CA ALA A 347 9.33 -0.76 -22.71
C ALA A 347 10.01 0.61 -22.53
N LEU A 348 9.39 1.68 -23.01
CA LEU A 348 9.91 3.05 -22.89
C LEU A 348 9.70 3.64 -21.49
N VAL A 349 8.57 3.37 -20.84
CA VAL A 349 8.21 3.99 -19.54
C VAL A 349 8.15 3.02 -18.36
N GLY A 350 8.18 1.71 -18.58
CA GLY A 350 7.89 0.69 -17.58
C GLY A 350 8.99 0.42 -16.55
N LYS A 351 10.11 1.16 -16.59
CA LYS A 351 11.02 1.24 -15.42
C LYS A 351 10.59 2.34 -14.44
N MET A 352 9.73 3.26 -14.86
CA MET A 352 9.19 4.35 -14.04
C MET A 352 7.77 4.05 -13.51
N LEU A 353 7.05 3.13 -14.15
CA LEU A 353 5.73 2.60 -13.77
C LEU A 353 5.90 1.22 -13.14
#